data_AF-A0AAV0XUR6-F1
#
_entry.id   AF-A0AAV0XUR6-F1
#
_cell.length_a   1.000
_cell.length_b   1.000
_cell.length_c   1.000
_cell.angle_alpha   90.00
_cell.angle_beta   90.00
_cell.angle_gamma   90.00
#
_symmetry.space_group_name_H-M   'P 1'
#
loop_
_entity.id
_entity.type
_entity.pdbx_description
1 polymer ?
#
loop_
_entity_poly.entity_id
_entity_poly.type
_entity_poly.pdbx_seq_one_letter_code
_entity_poly.pdbx_strand_id
1 'polypeptide(L)'
;MRRPTKSKQACAVIVHITNINDLKTIHEEKVHRAFNCGLTVQPYVAIVGNLEEINNTISYYTVINDIYYKLETPIKALDICFKSFHSFNLEYPQEAEQVWWFIQDYFFKINNNLKKKIISVQSLIKDLQ
;
A
#
# COMPACT_ATOMS: atom_id res chain seq x y z
N MET A 1 19.30 -7.66 -5.86
CA MET A 1 17.95 -7.29 -6.30
C MET A 1 17.92 -5.80 -6.66
N ARG A 2 17.36 -5.42 -7.82
CA ARG A 2 17.37 -4.01 -8.30
C ARG A 2 16.39 -3.17 -7.48
N ARG A 3 16.80 -1.97 -7.04
CA ARG A 3 15.93 -1.02 -6.33
C ARG A 3 14.71 -0.67 -7.22
N PRO A 4 13.47 -0.80 -6.73
CA PRO A 4 12.29 -0.39 -7.49
C PRO A 4 12.32 1.11 -7.81
N THR A 5 11.76 1.50 -8.97
CA THR A 5 11.60 2.92 -9.31
C THR A 5 10.55 3.57 -8.41
N LYS A 6 10.65 4.88 -8.14
CA LYS A 6 9.69 5.60 -7.27
C LYS A 6 8.23 5.36 -7.67
N SER A 7 7.94 5.31 -8.97
CA SER A 7 6.61 4.99 -9.49
C SER A 7 6.16 3.57 -9.09
N LYS A 8 7.03 2.55 -9.19
CA LYS A 8 6.70 1.20 -8.71
C LYS A 8 6.46 1.14 -7.20
N GLN A 9 7.24 1.90 -6.42
CA GLN A 9 7.04 1.99 -4.98
C GLN A 9 5.67 2.61 -4.65
N ALA A 10 5.31 3.71 -5.33
CA ALA A 10 4.03 4.36 -5.16
C ALA A 10 2.86 3.43 -5.52
N CYS A 11 2.93 2.77 -6.68
CA CYS A 11 1.90 1.84 -7.13
C CYS A 11 1.73 0.60 -6.24
N ALA A 12 2.75 0.24 -5.46
CA ALA A 12 2.68 -0.86 -4.50
C ALA A 12 2.02 -0.47 -3.17
N VAL A 13 1.84 0.83 -2.90
CA VAL A 13 1.08 1.34 -1.74
C VAL A 13 -0.33 1.75 -2.16
N ILE A 14 -0.42 2.57 -3.21
CA ILE A 14 -1.66 3.17 -3.68
C ILE A 14 -1.80 2.95 -5.19
N VAL A 15 -2.95 2.45 -5.60
CA VAL A 15 -3.32 2.24 -6.98
C VAL A 15 -4.45 3.21 -7.32
N HIS A 16 -4.23 4.08 -8.29
CA HIS A 16 -5.28 4.91 -8.84
C HIS A 16 -5.99 4.19 -9.99
N ILE A 17 -7.32 4.24 -9.99
CA ILE A 17 -8.19 3.56 -10.94
C ILE A 17 -9.26 4.56 -11.38
N THR A 18 -9.39 4.81 -12.67
CA THR A 18 -10.36 5.81 -13.15
C THR A 18 -11.80 5.31 -13.03
N ASN A 19 -12.07 4.05 -13.40
CA ASN A 19 -13.40 3.46 -13.41
C ASN A 19 -13.53 2.32 -12.39
N ILE A 20 -14.61 2.32 -11.60
CA ILE A 20 -14.89 1.26 -10.62
C ILE A 20 -15.00 -0.13 -11.24
N ASN A 21 -15.44 -0.22 -12.50
CA ASN A 21 -15.54 -1.48 -13.23
C ASN A 21 -14.17 -2.16 -13.42
N ASP A 22 -13.09 -1.37 -13.41
CA ASP A 22 -11.72 -1.86 -13.59
C ASP A 22 -11.11 -2.36 -12.27
N LEU A 23 -11.74 -2.07 -11.11
CA LEU A 23 -11.18 -2.42 -9.80
C LEU A 23 -10.92 -3.93 -9.68
N LYS A 24 -11.90 -4.74 -10.10
CA LYS A 24 -11.80 -6.19 -10.05
C LYS A 24 -10.74 -6.71 -11.03
N THR A 25 -10.77 -6.23 -12.28
CA THR A 25 -9.80 -6.62 -13.32
C THR A 25 -8.36 -6.30 -12.90
N ILE A 26 -8.12 -5.09 -12.38
CA ILE A 26 -6.80 -4.66 -11.90
C ILE A 26 -6.34 -5.50 -10.70
N HIS A 27 -7.27 -5.92 -9.84
CA HIS A 27 -6.97 -6.82 -8.74
C HIS A 27 -6.56 -8.21 -9.23
N GLU A 28 -7.33 -8.80 -10.14
CA GLU A 28 -7.02 -10.11 -10.75
C GLU A 28 -5.67 -10.10 -11.47
N GLU A 29 -5.34 -9.02 -12.19
CA GLU A 29 -4.02 -8.85 -12.80
C GLU A 29 -2.88 -8.85 -11.76
N LYS A 30 -3.09 -8.18 -10.61
CA LYS A 30 -2.10 -8.20 -9.52
C LYS A 30 -1.94 -9.60 -8.94
N VAL A 31 -3.04 -10.32 -8.72
CA VAL A 31 -3.03 -11.70 -8.22
C VAL A 31 -2.26 -12.60 -9.18
N HIS A 32 -2.57 -12.53 -10.48
CA HIS A 32 -1.88 -13.32 -11.50
C HIS A 32 -0.38 -13.00 -11.57
N ARG A 33 0.00 -11.71 -11.49
CA ARG A 33 1.42 -11.30 -11.46
C ARG A 33 2.15 -11.82 -10.22
N ALA A 34 1.54 -11.70 -9.05
CA ALA A 34 2.13 -12.21 -7.80
C ALA A 34 2.30 -13.73 -7.85
N PHE A 35 1.27 -14.44 -8.31
CA PHE A 35 1.29 -15.90 -8.47
C PHE A 35 2.43 -16.36 -9.40
N ASN A 36 2.62 -15.70 -10.54
CA ASN A 36 3.72 -16.01 -11.47
C ASN A 36 5.12 -15.77 -10.88
N CYS A 37 5.21 -14.96 -9.83
CA CYS A 37 6.44 -14.71 -9.09
C CYS A 37 6.59 -15.60 -7.83
N GLY A 38 5.64 -16.52 -7.57
CA GLY A 38 5.63 -17.31 -6.34
C GLY A 38 5.31 -16.49 -5.08
N LEU A 39 4.61 -15.37 -5.24
CA LEU A 39 4.26 -14.42 -4.18
C LEU A 39 2.74 -14.33 -4.01
N THR A 40 2.31 -13.79 -2.88
CA THR A 40 0.92 -13.38 -2.64
C THR A 40 0.77 -11.87 -2.77
N VAL A 41 -0.41 -11.41 -3.18
CA VAL A 41 -0.73 -9.97 -3.19
C VAL A 41 -0.82 -9.49 -1.75
N GLN A 42 -0.04 -8.48 -1.44
CA GLN A 42 -0.11 -7.80 -0.15
C GLN A 42 -1.24 -6.75 -0.16
N PRO A 43 -1.81 -6.42 1.01
CA PRO A 43 -2.78 -5.34 1.14
C PRO A 43 -2.32 -4.04 0.49
N TYR A 44 -3.23 -3.37 -0.20
CA TYR A 44 -2.96 -2.08 -0.84
C TYR A 44 -4.19 -1.17 -0.82
N VAL A 45 -3.95 0.12 -1.03
CA VAL A 45 -5.01 1.12 -1.16
C VAL A 45 -5.40 1.27 -2.63
N ALA A 46 -6.69 1.25 -2.93
CA ALA A 46 -7.22 1.63 -4.23
C ALA A 46 -7.99 2.94 -4.13
N ILE A 47 -7.62 3.92 -4.94
CA ILE A 47 -8.35 5.18 -5.10
C ILE A 47 -9.06 5.11 -6.45
N VAL A 48 -10.39 5.15 -6.41
CA VAL A 48 -11.23 4.97 -7.59
C VAL A 48 -11.94 6.27 -7.93
N GLY A 49 -11.83 6.70 -9.18
CA GLY A 49 -12.49 7.88 -9.74
C GLY A 49 -11.55 8.66 -10.65
N ASN A 50 -12.11 9.36 -11.63
CA ASN A 50 -11.42 10.40 -12.39
C ASN A 50 -11.02 11.58 -11.48
N LEU A 51 -9.71 11.90 -11.44
CA LEU A 51 -9.16 13.01 -10.66
C LEU A 51 -9.21 14.36 -11.40
N GLU A 52 -9.43 14.34 -12.71
CA GLU A 52 -9.48 15.53 -13.56
C GLU A 52 -10.90 16.13 -13.66
N GLU A 53 -11.91 15.37 -13.21
CA GLU A 53 -13.31 15.76 -13.28
C GLU A 53 -13.80 16.35 -11.95
N ILE A 54 -14.26 17.60 -11.99
CA ILE A 54 -14.61 18.43 -10.82
C ILE A 54 -15.73 17.82 -9.97
N ASN A 55 -16.68 17.10 -10.60
CA ASN A 55 -17.85 16.53 -9.94
C ASN A 55 -17.75 15.02 -9.72
N ASN A 56 -16.59 14.41 -10.00
CA ASN A 56 -16.48 12.97 -9.90
C ASN A 56 -16.35 12.51 -8.45
N THR A 57 -17.09 11.46 -8.09
CA THR A 57 -17.04 10.86 -6.77
C THR A 57 -15.79 10.00 -6.64
N ILE A 58 -14.83 10.46 -5.84
CA ILE A 58 -13.65 9.66 -5.48
C ILE A 58 -14.03 8.70 -4.36
N SER A 59 -13.74 7.42 -4.55
CA SER A 59 -13.93 6.36 -3.55
C SER A 59 -12.59 5.79 -3.13
N TYR A 60 -12.45 5.52 -1.83
CA TYR A 60 -11.22 4.99 -1.25
C TYR A 60 -11.46 3.57 -0.76
N TYR A 61 -10.55 2.67 -1.08
CA TYR A 61 -10.64 1.28 -0.67
C TYR A 61 -9.35 0.78 -0.06
N THR A 62 -9.47 -0.09 0.93
CA THR A 62 -8.41 -1.02 1.31
C THR A 62 -8.75 -2.36 0.69
N VAL A 63 -7.83 -2.91 -0.10
CA VAL A 63 -7.99 -4.22 -0.74
C VAL A 63 -7.18 -5.24 0.06
N ILE A 64 -7.84 -6.27 0.57
CA ILE A 64 -7.21 -7.36 1.34
C ILE A 64 -7.75 -8.67 0.76
N ASN A 65 -6.87 -9.45 0.11
CA ASN A 65 -7.28 -10.56 -0.74
C ASN A 65 -8.41 -10.10 -1.69
N ASP A 66 -9.49 -10.87 -1.79
CA ASP A 66 -10.63 -10.58 -2.66
C ASP A 66 -11.68 -9.63 -2.06
N ILE A 67 -11.39 -8.99 -0.92
CA ILE A 67 -12.32 -8.08 -0.23
C ILE A 67 -11.91 -6.62 -0.43
N TYR A 68 -12.88 -5.82 -0.87
CA TYR A 68 -12.74 -4.38 -1.11
C TYR A 68 -13.46 -3.59 -0.02
N TYR A 69 -12.75 -3.19 1.03
CA TYR A 69 -13.31 -2.36 2.09
C TYR A 69 -13.41 -0.93 1.60
N LYS A 70 -14.61 -0.35 1.54
CA LYS A 70 -14.81 1.07 1.19
C LYS A 70 -14.69 1.94 2.42
N LEU A 71 -13.89 3.00 2.35
CA LEU A 71 -13.61 3.93 3.45
C LEU A 71 -13.96 5.37 3.06
N GLU A 72 -14.15 6.23 4.07
CA GLU A 72 -14.59 7.61 3.87
C GLU A 72 -13.46 8.54 3.43
N THR A 73 -12.20 8.21 3.74
CA THR A 73 -11.03 9.05 3.42
C THR A 73 -9.84 8.20 2.98
N PRO A 74 -8.90 8.77 2.18
CA PRO A 74 -7.70 8.03 1.76
C PRO A 74 -6.80 7.70 2.95
N ILE A 75 -6.79 8.55 3.99
CA ILE A 75 -6.02 8.32 5.22
C ILE A 75 -6.59 7.12 5.98
N LYS A 76 -7.92 6.98 6.08
CA LYS A 76 -8.54 5.81 6.70
C LYS A 76 -8.25 4.53 5.91
N ALA A 77 -8.28 4.60 4.57
CA ALA A 77 -7.91 3.45 3.74
C ALA A 77 -6.44 3.04 3.95
N LEU A 78 -5.52 4.00 4.08
CA LEU A 78 -4.12 3.72 4.40
C LEU A 78 -3.94 3.14 5.81
N ASP A 79 -4.64 3.68 6.81
CA ASP A 79 -4.60 3.21 8.20
C ASP A 79 -5.09 1.76 8.34
N ILE A 80 -6.23 1.42 7.73
CA ILE A 80 -6.75 0.05 7.71
C ILE A 80 -5.81 -0.88 6.92
N CYS A 81 -5.26 -0.41 5.80
CA CYS A 81 -4.25 -1.16 5.04
C CYS A 81 -3.03 -1.47 5.91
N PHE A 82 -2.49 -0.47 6.60
CA PHE A 82 -1.34 -0.64 7.48
C PHE A 82 -1.64 -1.64 8.61
N LYS A 83 -2.77 -1.46 9.31
CA LYS A 83 -3.20 -2.32 10.41
C LYS A 83 -3.43 -3.76 9.98
N SER A 84 -3.82 -3.99 8.72
CA SER A 84 -4.02 -5.35 8.19
C SER A 84 -2.72 -6.15 8.17
N PHE A 85 -1.56 -5.53 7.87
CA PHE A 85 -0.27 -6.23 7.92
C PHE A 85 0.01 -6.80 9.30
N HIS A 86 -0.22 -6.02 10.36
CA HIS A 86 -0.01 -6.45 11.73
C HIS A 86 -1.10 -7.41 12.22
N SER A 87 -2.36 -7.18 11.86
CA SER A 87 -3.50 -8.00 12.31
C SER A 87 -3.46 -9.41 11.72
N PHE A 88 -2.97 -9.55 10.48
CA PHE A 88 -2.89 -10.83 9.77
C PHE A 88 -1.47 -11.40 9.70
N ASN A 89 -0.49 -10.76 10.36
CA ASN A 89 0.93 -11.13 10.34
C ASN A 89 1.48 -11.31 8.91
N LEU A 90 1.21 -10.33 8.05
CA LEU A 90 1.63 -10.30 6.65
C LEU A 90 2.95 -9.57 6.49
N GLU A 91 3.68 -9.90 5.43
CA GLU A 91 4.88 -9.17 5.03
C GLU A 91 4.53 -7.89 4.27
N TYR A 92 5.36 -6.86 4.39
CA TYR A 92 5.20 -5.68 3.54
C TYR A 92 5.55 -6.00 2.08
N PRO A 93 4.86 -5.37 1.10
CA PRO A 93 5.21 -5.52 -0.30
C PRO A 93 6.65 -5.05 -0.51
N GLN A 94 7.47 -5.90 -1.12
CA GLN A 94 8.90 -5.69 -1.25
C GLN A 94 9.24 -4.39 -2.00
N GLU A 95 8.40 -4.01 -2.96
CA GLU A 95 8.58 -2.78 -3.75
C GLU A 95 8.45 -1.52 -2.89
N ALA A 96 7.62 -1.57 -1.85
CA ALA A 96 7.31 -0.46 -0.96
C ALA A 96 7.72 -0.70 0.50
N GLU A 97 8.57 -1.70 0.77
CA GLU A 97 8.98 -2.09 2.12
C GLU A 97 9.46 -0.88 2.93
N GLN A 98 10.33 -0.03 2.36
CA GLN A 98 10.81 1.19 3.03
C GLN A 98 9.70 2.18 3.42
N VAL A 99 8.61 2.26 2.65
CA VAL A 99 7.50 3.19 2.92
C VAL A 99 6.73 2.69 4.14
N TRP A 100 6.46 1.39 4.20
CA TRP A 100 5.75 0.78 5.32
C TRP A 100 6.57 0.77 6.61
N TRP A 101 7.88 0.52 6.54
CA TRP A 101 8.77 0.68 7.70
C TRP A 101 8.81 2.12 8.20
N PHE A 102 8.82 3.11 7.31
CA PHE A 102 8.71 4.51 7.71
C PHE A 102 7.38 4.78 8.43
N ILE A 103 6.26 4.28 7.88
CA ILE A 103 4.94 4.44 8.50
C ILE A 103 4.92 3.82 9.90
N GLN A 104 5.42 2.59 10.02
CA GLN A 104 5.48 1.84 11.26
C GLN A 104 6.30 2.57 12.34
N ASP A 105 7.52 2.99 12.00
CA ASP A 105 8.46 3.56 12.97
C ASP A 105 8.09 5.00 13.34
N TYR A 106 7.74 5.84 12.36
CA TYR A 106 7.51 7.27 12.57
C TYR A 106 6.11 7.56 13.13
N PHE A 107 5.05 7.04 12.49
CA PHE A 107 3.68 7.37 12.87
C PHE A 107 3.15 6.45 13.98
N PHE A 108 3.39 5.14 13.89
CA PHE A 108 2.83 4.17 14.83
C PHE A 108 3.76 3.81 15.99
N LYS A 109 5.05 4.13 15.90
CA LYS A 109 6.07 3.83 16.92
C LYS A 109 6.13 2.34 17.31
N ILE A 110 5.78 1.45 16.38
CA ILE A 110 5.81 0.00 16.61
C ILE A 110 7.25 -0.49 16.45
N ASN A 111 7.88 -0.84 17.58
CA ASN A 111 9.22 -1.40 17.60
C ASN A 111 9.15 -2.92 17.45
N ASN A 112 9.71 -3.45 16.37
CA ASN A 112 9.94 -4.89 16.24
C ASN A 112 11.38 -5.23 16.62
N ASN A 113 11.61 -6.20 17.51
CA ASN A 113 12.95 -6.52 18.03
C ASN A 113 13.91 -7.02 16.93
N LEU A 114 13.37 -7.48 15.81
CA LEU A 114 14.08 -7.90 14.59
C LEU A 114 14.18 -6.74 13.59
N LYS A 115 14.64 -5.56 14.02
CA LYS A 115 14.67 -4.36 13.17
C LYS A 115 15.47 -4.60 11.89
N LYS A 116 14.76 -4.67 10.76
CA LYS A 116 15.38 -4.48 9.44
C LYS A 116 15.76 -3.00 9.35
N LYS A 117 17.02 -2.67 9.68
CA LYS A 117 17.49 -1.28 9.66
C LYS A 117 17.67 -0.80 8.22
N ILE A 118 16.63 -0.16 7.68
CA ILE A 118 16.72 0.50 6.38
C ILE A 118 17.32 1.89 6.59
N ILE A 119 18.59 2.07 6.18
CA ILE A 119 19.36 3.30 6.40
C ILE A 119 18.61 4.54 5.88
N SER A 120 17.98 4.45 4.70
CA SER A 120 17.23 5.58 4.13
C SER A 120 16.02 5.98 4.97
N VAL A 121 15.36 5.02 5.63
CA VAL A 121 14.23 5.30 6.53
C VAL A 121 14.73 5.97 7.80
N GLN A 122 15.84 5.50 8.36
CA GLN A 122 16.44 6.10 9.55
C GLN A 122 16.93 7.53 9.31
N SER A 123 17.51 7.79 8.14
CA SER A 123 17.89 9.15 7.73
C SER A 123 16.65 10.05 7.68
N LEU A 124 15.61 9.61 6.96
CA LEU A 124 14.38 10.38 6.82
C LEU A 124 13.70 10.67 8.16
N ILE A 125 13.67 9.70 9.08
CA ILE A 125 13.10 9.89 10.42
C ILE A 125 13.89 10.96 11.19
N LYS A 126 15.22 10.94 11.12
CA LYS A 126 16.06 11.96 11.77
C LYS A 126 15.86 13.35 11.16
N ASP A 127 15.69 13.44 9.84
CA ASP A 127 15.49 14.71 9.14
C ASP A 127 14.13 15.36 9.47
N LEU A 128 13.15 14.57 9.92
CA LEU A 128 11.80 15.03 10.27
C LEU A 128 11.61 15.29 11.77
N GLN A 129 12.62 15.04 12.60
CA GLN A 129 12.61 15.25 14.06
C GLN A 129 13.26 16.58 14.44
#